data_AF-A0A4U3A1P0-F1
#
_entry.id   AF-A0A4U3A1P0-F1
#
_cell.length_a   1.000
_cell.length_b   1.000
_cell.length_c   1.000
_cell.angle_alpha   90.00
_cell.angle_beta   90.00
_cell.angle_gamma   90.00
#
_symmetry.space_group_name_H-M   'P 1'
#
loop_
_entity.id
_entity.type
_entity.pdbx_description
1 polymer ?
#
loop_
_entity_poly.entity_id
_entity_poly.type
_entity_poly.pdbx_seq_one_letter_code
_entity_poly.pdbx_strand_id
1 'polypeptide(L)'
;TPEVTLQHIHKKRGKEAMDAGEILPSFSGIAMHDGWKPYDAYIDCRHVLCNAHLLRDLQGIIDSTGQKWAQQMQKFLTQALTLKKQYKGILPEVERKNLVTIYQSILKEQQMSSSEPQKKGKQTPAQNLWNRF
;
A
#
# COMPACT_ATOMS: atom_id res chain seq x y z
N THR A 1 7.95 19.04 -8.29
CA THR A 1 9.08 18.12 -8.55
C THR A 1 9.47 18.32 -10.00
N PRO A 2 10.75 18.51 -10.35
CA PRO A 2 11.12 18.37 -11.75
C PRO A 2 10.81 16.94 -12.17
N GLU A 3 10.25 16.79 -13.36
CA GLU A 3 9.59 15.63 -13.95
C GLU A 3 10.59 14.57 -14.41
N VAL A 4 11.52 14.17 -13.55
CA VAL A 4 12.57 13.22 -13.92
C VAL A 4 12.10 11.79 -13.72
N THR A 5 12.25 10.98 -14.77
CA THR A 5 12.08 9.53 -14.71
C THR A 5 13.44 8.89 -14.96
N LEU A 6 13.94 8.12 -14.01
CA LEU A 6 15.13 7.30 -14.19
C LEU A 6 14.71 5.89 -14.60
N GLN A 7 15.27 5.38 -15.70
CA GLN A 7 15.18 3.98 -16.08
C GLN A 7 16.57 3.37 -16.02
N HIS A 8 16.71 2.26 -15.29
CA HIS A 8 17.97 1.55 -15.12
C HIS A 8 17.77 0.09 -15.55
N ILE A 9 18.63 -0.39 -16.46
CA ILE A 9 18.60 -1.76 -16.97
C ILE A 9 19.79 -2.53 -16.38
N HIS A 10 19.51 -3.67 -15.77
CA HIS A 10 20.52 -4.52 -15.15
C HIS A 10 20.27 -5.99 -15.52
N LYS A 11 21.34 -6.80 -15.59
CA LYS A 11 21.24 -8.24 -15.94
C LYS A 11 20.47 -9.07 -14.90
N LYS A 12 20.36 -8.57 -13.67
CA LYS A 12 19.61 -9.16 -12.57
C LYS A 12 18.48 -8.23 -12.12
N ARG A 13 17.56 -8.74 -11.31
CA ARG A 13 16.47 -7.99 -10.66
C ARG A 13 16.67 -8.01 -9.14
N GLY A 14 16.12 -7.03 -8.43
CA GLY A 14 16.09 -7.02 -6.96
C GLY A 14 17.16 -6.12 -6.38
N LYS A 15 17.62 -6.43 -5.15
CA LYS A 15 18.54 -5.57 -4.40
C LYS A 15 19.80 -5.21 -5.19
N GLU A 16 20.49 -6.20 -5.77
CA GLU A 16 21.72 -5.96 -6.55
C GLU A 16 21.51 -4.97 -7.72
N ALA A 17 20.39 -5.07 -8.42
CA ALA A 17 20.06 -4.17 -9.53
C ALA A 17 19.66 -2.78 -9.06
N MET A 18 18.94 -2.71 -7.94
CA MET A 18 18.54 -1.45 -7.32
C MET A 18 19.73 -0.72 -6.68
N ASP A 19 20.69 -1.47 -6.12
CA ASP A 19 21.95 -0.95 -5.59
C ASP A 19 22.79 -0.32 -6.71
N ALA A 20 22.94 -1.03 -7.84
CA ALA A 20 23.62 -0.52 -9.03
C ALA A 20 22.91 0.69 -9.69
N GLY A 21 21.62 0.87 -9.40
CA GLY A 21 20.86 2.05 -9.80
C GLY A 21 21.06 3.27 -8.90
N GLU A 22 21.76 3.13 -7.77
CA GLU A 22 22.26 4.18 -6.86
C GLU A 22 21.22 5.15 -6.26
N ILE A 23 19.93 4.97 -6.53
CA ILE A 23 18.87 5.80 -5.91
C ILE A 23 18.57 5.32 -4.49
N LEU A 24 18.05 4.10 -4.35
CA LEU A 24 17.55 3.58 -3.07
C LEU A 24 18.64 3.43 -1.98
N PRO A 25 19.89 3.03 -2.28
CA PRO A 25 20.93 2.87 -1.26
C PRO A 25 21.21 4.13 -0.44
N SER A 26 21.09 5.32 -1.04
CA SER A 26 21.36 6.60 -0.39
C SER A 26 20.12 7.44 -0.12
N PHE A 27 18.93 6.92 -0.44
CA PHE A 27 17.69 7.69 -0.33
C PHE A 27 17.09 7.56 1.07
N SER A 28 16.84 8.69 1.73
CA SER A 28 16.26 8.75 3.08
C SER A 28 14.87 9.42 3.14
N GLY A 29 14.27 9.68 1.97
CA GLY A 29 12.97 10.34 1.86
C GLY A 29 11.80 9.35 1.99
N ILE A 30 10.69 9.67 1.30
CA ILE A 30 9.51 8.80 1.20
C ILE A 30 9.62 7.95 -0.06
N ALA A 31 9.83 6.65 0.10
CA ALA A 31 9.85 5.70 -0.99
C ALA A 31 8.44 5.14 -1.20
N MET A 32 7.75 5.61 -2.24
CA MET A 32 6.46 5.05 -2.64
C MET A 32 6.67 3.89 -3.61
N HIS A 33 6.27 2.67 -3.25
CA HIS A 33 6.50 1.48 -4.06
C HIS A 33 5.28 0.53 -4.10
N ASP A 34 5.36 -0.50 -4.95
CA ASP A 34 4.30 -1.50 -5.19
C ASP A 34 4.24 -2.63 -4.13
N GLY A 35 5.02 -2.53 -3.06
CA GLY A 35 5.12 -3.57 -2.03
C GLY A 35 5.97 -4.78 -2.41
N TRP A 36 6.86 -4.68 -3.40
CA TRP A 36 7.78 -5.78 -3.72
C TRP A 36 8.86 -5.99 -2.64
N LYS A 37 9.03 -7.23 -2.18
CA LYS A 37 9.89 -7.60 -1.02
C LYS A 37 11.33 -7.02 -1.02
N PRO A 38 12.04 -6.87 -2.14
CA PRO A 38 13.39 -6.27 -2.12
C PRO A 38 13.45 -4.84 -1.62
N TYR A 39 12.33 -4.08 -1.65
CA TYR A 39 12.31 -2.75 -1.04
C TYR A 39 12.55 -2.81 0.48
N ASP A 40 12.18 -3.89 1.15
CA ASP A 40 12.33 -4.07 2.60
C ASP A 40 13.81 -4.03 3.06
N ALA A 41 14.76 -4.15 2.13
CA ALA A 41 16.19 -4.05 2.42
C ALA A 41 16.68 -2.60 2.65
N TYR A 42 15.88 -1.58 2.33
CA TYR A 42 16.28 -0.16 2.39
C TYR A 42 15.69 0.56 3.60
N ILE A 43 16.27 0.32 4.77
CA ILE A 43 15.73 0.76 6.06
C ILE A 43 15.85 2.27 6.35
N ASP A 44 16.69 2.98 5.60
CA ASP A 44 16.96 4.40 5.84
C ASP A 44 15.86 5.33 5.28
N CYS A 45 14.90 4.78 4.53
CA CYS A 45 13.79 5.53 3.94
C CYS A 45 12.45 5.22 4.62
N ARG A 46 11.50 6.14 4.49
CA ARG A 46 10.11 5.87 4.88
C ARG A 46 9.38 5.18 3.74
N HIS A 47 8.93 3.96 3.99
CA HIS A 47 8.14 3.19 3.03
C HIS A 47 6.67 3.63 3.02
N VAL A 48 6.13 3.81 1.82
CA VAL A 48 4.69 4.02 1.58
C VAL A 48 4.27 3.15 0.40
N LEU A 49 3.11 2.52 0.50
CA LEU A 49 2.57 1.74 -0.61
C LEU A 49 1.87 2.64 -1.63
N CYS A 50 2.05 2.32 -2.90
CA CYS A 50 1.39 3.02 -3.99
C CYS A 50 -0.10 2.68 -4.01
N ASN A 51 -0.95 3.67 -3.71
CA ASN A 51 -2.41 3.47 -3.71
C ASN A 51 -2.97 2.94 -5.03
N ALA A 52 -2.37 3.27 -6.18
CA ALA A 52 -2.81 2.74 -7.47
C ALA A 52 -2.61 1.21 -7.57
N HIS A 53 -1.51 0.69 -7.00
CA HIS A 53 -1.27 -0.76 -6.91
C HIS A 53 -2.22 -1.40 -5.90
N LEU A 54 -2.39 -0.78 -4.72
CA LEU A 54 -3.35 -1.26 -3.72
C LEU A 54 -4.78 -1.36 -4.27
N LEU A 55 -5.25 -0.35 -4.99
CA LEU A 55 -6.60 -0.36 -5.59
C LEU A 55 -6.77 -1.49 -6.61
N ARG A 56 -5.73 -1.80 -7.40
CA ARG A 56 -5.75 -2.93 -8.35
C ARG A 56 -5.78 -4.27 -7.62
N ASP A 57 -4.94 -4.43 -6.60
CA ASP A 57 -4.88 -5.66 -5.80
C ASP A 57 -6.22 -5.88 -5.06
N LEU A 58 -6.80 -4.82 -4.49
CA LEU A 58 -8.12 -4.84 -3.84
C LEU A 58 -9.21 -5.28 -4.83
N GLN A 59 -9.20 -4.73 -6.06
CA GLN A 59 -10.15 -5.14 -7.09
C GLN A 59 -10.03 -6.63 -7.40
N GLY A 60 -8.80 -7.15 -7.51
CA GLY A 60 -8.57 -8.58 -7.72
C GLY A 60 -9.15 -9.46 -6.59
N ILE A 61 -9.08 -9.01 -5.34
CA ILE A 61 -9.72 -9.71 -4.20
C ILE A 61 -11.25 -9.63 -4.28
N ILE A 62 -11.80 -8.47 -4.66
CA ILE A 62 -13.25 -8.27 -4.82
C ILE A 62 -13.77 -9.20 -5.91
N ASP A 63 -13.13 -9.23 -7.08
CA ASP A 63 -13.56 -10.05 -8.22
C ASP A 63 -13.46 -11.54 -7.94
N SER A 64 -12.42 -11.97 -7.23
CA SER A 64 -12.16 -13.39 -6.97
C SER A 64 -12.92 -13.97 -5.77
N THR A 65 -13.21 -13.15 -4.75
CA THR A 65 -13.77 -13.66 -3.48
C THR A 65 -14.95 -12.87 -2.94
N GLY A 66 -15.24 -11.68 -3.48
CA GLY A 66 -16.32 -10.82 -3.00
C GLY A 66 -16.13 -10.29 -1.58
N GLN A 67 -14.93 -10.37 -1.01
CA GLN A 67 -14.69 -10.00 0.39
C GLN A 67 -15.03 -8.54 0.69
N LYS A 68 -15.87 -8.33 1.71
CA LYS A 68 -16.41 -7.01 2.07
C LYS A 68 -15.34 -6.02 2.51
N TRP A 69 -14.33 -6.46 3.28
CA TRP A 69 -13.25 -5.58 3.73
C TRP A 69 -12.49 -4.97 2.55
N ALA A 70 -12.33 -5.71 1.45
CA ALA A 70 -11.62 -5.22 0.27
C ALA A 70 -12.43 -4.10 -0.41
N GLN A 71 -13.76 -4.26 -0.49
CA GLN A 71 -14.67 -3.22 -0.99
C GLN A 71 -14.66 -1.98 -0.09
N GLN A 72 -14.72 -2.17 1.23
CA GLN A 72 -14.66 -1.07 2.21
C GLN A 72 -13.34 -0.30 2.10
N MET A 73 -12.21 -1.00 2.04
CA MET A 73 -10.88 -0.38 1.91
C MET A 73 -10.72 0.34 0.56
N GLN A 74 -11.19 -0.25 -0.54
CA GLN A 74 -11.16 0.38 -1.86
C GLN A 74 -11.98 1.68 -1.89
N LYS A 75 -13.19 1.64 -1.31
CA LYS A 75 -14.06 2.81 -1.16
C LYS A 75 -13.38 3.89 -0.32
N PHE A 76 -12.81 3.52 0.81
CA PHE A 76 -12.08 4.44 1.69
C PHE A 76 -10.93 5.14 0.95
N LEU A 77 -10.05 4.40 0.28
CA LEU A 77 -8.91 4.97 -0.45
C LEU A 77 -9.36 5.93 -1.57
N THR A 78 -10.44 5.58 -2.27
CA THR A 78 -11.01 6.42 -3.34
C THR A 78 -11.62 7.71 -2.76
N GLN A 79 -12.33 7.64 -1.64
CA GLN A 79 -12.87 8.80 -0.94
C GLN A 79 -11.76 9.70 -0.39
N ALA A 80 -10.72 9.14 0.21
CA ALA A 80 -9.57 9.88 0.69
C ALA A 80 -8.86 10.64 -0.45
N LEU A 81 -8.74 10.03 -1.64
CA LEU A 81 -8.21 10.69 -2.83
C LEU A 81 -9.12 11.85 -3.29
N THR A 82 -10.43 11.66 -3.32
CA THR A 82 -11.39 12.72 -3.67
C THR A 82 -11.29 13.90 -2.70
N LEU A 83 -11.22 13.62 -1.40
CA LEU A 83 -11.07 14.65 -0.37
C LEU A 83 -9.75 15.40 -0.54
N LYS A 84 -8.64 14.67 -0.78
CA LYS A 84 -7.33 15.27 -1.13
C LYS A 84 -7.44 16.23 -2.30
N LYS A 85 -8.13 15.85 -3.37
CA LYS A 85 -8.32 16.71 -4.54
C LYS A 85 -9.16 17.95 -4.23
N GLN A 86 -10.26 17.78 -3.50
CA GLN A 86 -11.14 18.89 -3.09
C GLN A 86 -10.37 19.96 -2.31
N TYR A 87 -9.53 19.53 -1.37
CA TYR A 87 -8.69 20.42 -0.57
C TYR A 87 -7.35 20.79 -1.25
N LYS A 88 -7.19 20.53 -2.55
CA LYS A 88 -5.98 20.83 -3.33
C LYS A 88 -4.68 20.33 -2.67
N GLY A 89 -4.75 19.18 -2.00
CA GLY A 89 -3.63 18.55 -1.29
C GLY A 89 -3.44 18.98 0.15
N ILE A 90 -4.10 20.03 0.64
CA ILE A 90 -3.94 20.56 2.01
C ILE A 90 -5.18 20.22 2.84
N LEU A 91 -5.16 19.04 3.46
CA LEU A 91 -6.29 18.57 4.27
C LEU A 91 -6.33 19.25 5.65
N PRO A 92 -7.49 19.80 6.07
CA PRO A 92 -7.70 20.25 7.44
C PRO A 92 -7.47 19.13 8.45
N GLU A 93 -7.01 19.48 9.66
CA GLU A 93 -6.69 18.49 10.68
C GLU A 93 -7.88 17.62 11.08
N VAL A 94 -9.08 18.20 11.10
CA VAL A 94 -10.33 17.47 11.38
C VAL A 94 -10.54 16.36 10.35
N GLU A 95 -10.35 16.67 9.07
CA GLU A 95 -10.50 15.69 7.99
C GLU A 95 -9.43 14.59 8.04
N ARG A 96 -8.19 14.95 8.37
CA ARG A 96 -7.12 13.96 8.58
C ARG A 96 -7.47 13.00 9.71
N LYS A 97 -7.92 13.53 10.85
CA LYS A 97 -8.35 12.72 12.00
C LYS A 97 -9.52 11.81 11.63
N ASN A 98 -10.52 12.32 10.93
CA ASN A 98 -11.66 11.53 10.46
C ASN A 98 -11.23 10.37 9.56
N LEU A 99 -10.34 10.63 8.58
CA LEU A 99 -9.80 9.58 7.72
C LEU A 99 -9.06 8.50 8.51
N VAL A 100 -8.24 8.89 9.49
CA VAL A 100 -7.55 7.93 10.37
C VAL A 100 -8.54 7.10 11.16
N THR A 101 -9.58 7.71 11.73
CA THR A 101 -10.63 6.99 12.48
C THR A 101 -11.35 5.97 11.59
N ILE A 102 -11.76 6.36 10.38
CA ILE A 102 -12.43 5.46 9.44
C ILE A 102 -11.51 4.30 9.05
N TYR A 103 -10.26 4.58 8.69
CA TYR A 103 -9.27 3.56 8.37
C TYR A 103 -9.14 2.52 9.49
N GLN A 104 -8.96 2.98 10.74
CA GLN A 104 -8.81 2.11 11.90
C GLN A 104 -10.07 1.28 12.19
N SER A 105 -11.27 1.79 11.88
CA SER A 105 -12.50 1.00 12.02
C SER A 105 -12.55 -0.18 11.04
N ILE A 106 -12.12 0.02 9.78
CA ILE A 106 -12.05 -1.04 8.77
C ILE A 106 -11.05 -2.12 9.20
N LEU A 107 -9.89 -1.72 9.75
CA LEU A 107 -8.89 -2.64 10.30
C LEU A 107 -9.46 -3.53 11.41
N LYS A 108 -10.16 -2.91 12.37
CA LYS A 108 -10.76 -3.62 13.50
C LYS A 108 -11.86 -4.58 13.07
N GLU A 109 -12.75 -4.16 12.18
CA GLU A 109 -13.86 -5.00 11.69
C GLU A 109 -13.34 -6.28 11.03
N GLN A 110 -12.35 -6.15 10.15
CA GLN A 110 -11.75 -7.31 9.48
C GLN A 110 -11.02 -8.23 10.46
N GLN A 111 -10.28 -7.68 11.43
CA GLN A 111 -9.58 -8.48 12.42
C GLN A 111 -10.55 -9.37 13.23
N MET A 112 -11.70 -8.82 13.63
CA MET A 112 -12.75 -9.59 14.32
C MET A 112 -13.38 -10.67 13.42
N SER A 113 -13.51 -10.43 12.12
CA SER A 113 -14.04 -11.44 11.19
C SER A 113 -13.03 -12.56 10.88
N SER A 114 -11.73 -12.29 11.02
CA SER A 114 -10.65 -13.21 10.66
C SER A 114 -10.20 -14.16 11.79
N SER A 115 -10.82 -14.09 12.97
CA SER A 115 -10.42 -14.87 14.16
C SER A 115 -10.74 -16.37 14.07
N GLU A 116 -11.27 -16.86 12.95
CA GLU A 116 -11.44 -18.29 12.73
C GLU A 116 -10.08 -19.00 12.56
N PRO A 117 -9.87 -20.16 13.20
CA PRO A 117 -8.59 -20.85 13.17
C PRO A 117 -8.22 -21.26 11.74
N GLN A 118 -7.21 -20.58 11.17
CA GLN A 118 -6.67 -20.93 9.86
C GLN A 118 -5.91 -22.26 9.95
N LYS A 119 -6.31 -23.24 9.14
CA LYS A 119 -5.59 -24.51 8.97
C LYS A 119 -4.17 -24.23 8.45
N LYS A 120 -3.16 -24.98 8.93
CA LYS A 120 -1.77 -24.89 8.45
C LYS A 120 -1.73 -25.08 6.92
N GLY A 121 -1.56 -24.00 6.18
CA GLY A 121 -1.60 -23.97 4.72
C GLY A 121 -1.02 -22.66 4.17
N LYS A 122 -0.90 -22.56 2.85
CA LYS A 122 -0.44 -21.35 2.16
C LYS A 122 -1.42 -20.20 2.42
N GLN A 123 -0.92 -19.03 2.82
CA GLN A 123 -1.75 -17.84 3.01
C GLN A 123 -2.46 -17.45 1.71
N THR A 124 -3.72 -17.04 1.82
CA THR A 124 -4.53 -16.61 0.67
C THR A 124 -4.02 -15.27 0.12
N PRO A 125 -4.24 -14.98 -1.17
CA PRO A 125 -3.94 -13.65 -1.73
C PRO A 125 -4.59 -12.51 -0.93
N ALA A 126 -5.81 -12.72 -0.43
CA ALA A 126 -6.51 -11.76 0.42
C ALA A 126 -5.78 -11.52 1.74
N GLN A 127 -5.31 -12.57 2.43
CA GLN A 127 -4.53 -12.42 3.66
C GLN A 127 -3.18 -11.74 3.39
N ASN A 128 -2.52 -12.08 2.28
CA ASN A 128 -1.24 -11.45 1.91
C ASN A 128 -1.40 -9.96 1.65
N LEU A 129 -2.49 -9.55 0.98
CA LEU A 129 -2.81 -8.14 0.77
C LEU A 129 -3.20 -7.46 2.08
N TRP A 130 -3.98 -8.13 2.93
CA TRP A 130 -4.38 -7.61 4.23
C TRP A 130 -3.18 -7.26 5.13
N ASN A 131 -2.17 -8.14 5.16
CA ASN A 131 -0.97 -7.93 5.97
C ASN A 131 -0.12 -6.70 5.56
N ARG A 132 -0.51 -5.99 4.49
CA ARG A 132 0.10 -4.74 4.04
C ARG A 132 -0.56 -3.48 4.65
N PHE A 133 -1.69 -3.63 5.34
CA PHE A 133 -2.46 -2.55 5.98
C PHE A 133 -2.24 -2.52 7.50
#